data_AF-A0A3A9H1H8-F1
#
_entry.id   AF-A0A3A9H1H8-F1
#
_cell.length_a   1.000
_cell.length_b   1.000
_cell.length_c   1.000
_cell.angle_alpha   90.00
_cell.angle_beta   90.00
_cell.angle_gamma   90.00
#
_symmetry.space_group_name_H-M   'P 1'
#
loop_
_entity.id
_entity.type
_entity.pdbx_description
1 polymer ?
#
loop_
_entity_poly.entity_id
_entity_poly.type
_entity_poly.pdbx_seq_one_letter_code
_entity_poly.pdbx_strand_id
1 'polypeptide(L)'
;MVKIMLRTNSKEVKAKVRQYIMDGFQPEAYGYEQYYNVDKENFSCVAHAIYECLYTEKIKYNNQKLSKYEYFKDWMQGLCSMVNSSYYYNVSAIDLLADWLEETEEEKKRFTEEQAEEKITYLLYRELKSGCKFF
;
A
#
# COMPACT_ATOMS: atom_id res chain seq x y z
N MET A 1 -1.01 0.28 32.55
CA MET A 1 -1.40 1.34 31.59
C MET A 1 -2.30 0.69 30.55
N VAL A 2 -3.45 1.29 30.23
CA VAL A 2 -4.27 0.84 29.08
C VAL A 2 -3.52 1.24 27.82
N LYS A 3 -3.14 0.27 26.99
CA LYS A 3 -2.57 0.53 25.67
C LYS A 3 -3.69 1.07 24.79
N ILE A 4 -3.55 2.28 24.28
CA ILE A 4 -4.54 2.91 23.40
C ILE A 4 -4.10 2.63 21.96
N MET A 5 -5.03 2.22 21.09
CA MET A 5 -4.75 2.03 19.67
C MET A 5 -4.04 3.24 19.05
N LEU A 6 -3.15 2.97 18.10
CA LEU A 6 -2.45 4.00 17.36
C LEU A 6 -3.39 4.69 16.38
N ARG A 7 -3.18 6.00 16.19
CA ARG A 7 -3.86 6.75 15.13
C ARG A 7 -3.20 6.45 13.79
N THR A 8 -4.01 6.34 12.75
CA THR A 8 -3.55 6.08 11.37
C THR A 8 -2.55 7.10 10.82
N ASN A 9 -2.46 8.29 11.41
CA ASN A 9 -1.54 9.35 11.03
C ASN A 9 -0.33 9.50 11.98
N SER A 10 -0.22 8.65 13.00
CA SER A 10 0.92 8.61 13.90
C SER A 10 2.20 8.26 13.14
N LYS A 11 3.35 8.73 13.64
CA LYS A 11 4.65 8.43 13.03
C LYS A 11 4.92 6.93 12.95
N GLU A 12 4.49 6.20 13.98
CA GLU A 12 4.65 4.75 14.08
C GLU A 12 3.84 4.00 13.03
N VAL A 13 2.55 4.29 12.89
CA VAL A 13 1.73 3.66 11.82
C VAL A 13 2.28 4.00 10.44
N LYS A 14 2.71 5.25 10.21
CA LYS A 14 3.35 5.63 8.94
C LYS A 14 4.60 4.81 8.66
N ALA A 15 5.44 4.58 9.68
CA ALA A 15 6.64 3.76 9.54
C ALA A 15 6.28 2.31 9.20
N LYS A 16 5.31 1.70 9.91
CA LYS A 16 4.83 0.34 9.62
C LYS A 16 4.31 0.20 8.18
N VAL A 17 3.49 1.14 7.71
CA VAL A 17 2.94 1.15 6.34
C VAL A 17 4.05 1.30 5.30
N ARG A 18 5.03 2.20 5.53
CA ARG A 18 6.17 2.36 4.61
C ARG A 18 7.04 1.11 4.55
N GLN A 19 7.30 0.49 5.70
CA GLN A 19 8.03 -0.76 5.77
C GLN A 19 7.32 -1.85 4.97
N TYR A 20 6.00 -1.99 5.13
CA TYR A 20 5.21 -2.95 4.36
C TYR A 20 5.31 -2.72 2.83
N ILE A 21 5.31 -1.46 2.38
CA ILE A 21 5.52 -1.11 0.97
C ILE A 21 6.91 -1.55 0.51
N MET A 22 7.94 -1.23 1.29
CA MET A 22 9.34 -1.53 0.94
C MET A 22 9.61 -3.04 0.93
N ASP A 23 9.07 -3.79 1.89
CA ASP A 23 9.20 -5.25 1.96
C ASP A 23 8.50 -5.95 0.78
N GLY A 24 7.37 -5.40 0.32
CA GLY A 24 6.62 -5.89 -0.83
C GLY A 24 7.24 -5.51 -2.18
N PHE A 25 8.18 -4.56 -2.22
CA PHE A 25 8.81 -4.11 -3.46
C PHE A 25 9.92 -5.08 -3.91
N GLN A 26 9.53 -6.05 -4.74
CA GLN A 26 10.40 -7.14 -5.20
C GLN A 26 10.44 -7.24 -6.73
N PRO A 27 10.93 -6.21 -7.46
CA PRO A 27 10.89 -6.20 -8.93
C PRO A 27 11.58 -7.42 -9.57
N GLU A 28 12.62 -7.96 -8.94
CA GLU A 28 13.35 -9.16 -9.39
C GLU A 28 12.50 -10.42 -9.37
N ALA A 29 11.60 -10.56 -8.40
CA ALA A 29 10.71 -11.72 -8.30
C ALA A 29 9.70 -11.78 -9.45
N TYR A 30 9.46 -10.65 -10.12
CA TYR A 30 8.45 -10.49 -11.16
C TYR A 30 9.02 -10.07 -12.52
N GLY A 31 10.35 -10.04 -12.67
CA GLY A 31 11.00 -9.76 -13.95
C GLY A 31 10.98 -8.30 -14.41
N TYR A 32 10.78 -7.34 -13.50
CA TYR A 32 10.80 -5.91 -13.85
C TYR A 32 12.23 -5.36 -13.86
N GLU A 33 13.03 -5.76 -14.85
CA GLU A 33 14.45 -5.43 -14.99
C GLU A 33 14.75 -3.91 -14.89
N GLN A 34 13.84 -3.07 -15.40
CA GLN A 34 13.97 -1.61 -15.35
C GLN A 34 14.02 -1.03 -13.91
N TYR A 35 13.60 -1.80 -12.90
CA TYR A 35 13.57 -1.38 -11.51
C TYR A 35 14.61 -2.08 -10.62
N TYR A 36 15.51 -2.91 -11.17
CA TYR A 36 16.49 -3.66 -10.37
C TYR A 36 17.53 -2.78 -9.67
N ASN A 37 17.84 -1.62 -10.25
CA ASN A 37 18.82 -0.68 -9.69
C ASN A 37 18.17 0.44 -8.85
N VAL A 38 16.90 0.31 -8.50
CA VAL A 38 16.24 1.24 -7.57
C VAL A 38 16.89 1.14 -6.21
N ASP A 39 17.22 2.29 -5.60
CA ASP A 39 17.67 2.34 -4.21
C ASP A 39 16.52 1.91 -3.28
N LYS A 40 16.57 0.65 -2.84
CA LYS A 40 15.56 0.03 -1.98
C LYS A 40 15.61 0.50 -0.54
N GLU A 41 16.64 1.23 -0.12
CA GLU A 41 16.72 1.85 1.21
C GLU A 41 16.05 3.24 1.22
N ASN A 42 15.87 3.84 0.03
CA ASN A 42 15.23 5.13 -0.13
C ASN A 42 13.75 4.99 -0.53
N PHE A 43 12.86 5.24 0.43
CA PHE A 43 11.41 5.17 0.21
C PHE A 43 10.91 6.04 -0.97
N SER A 44 11.52 7.19 -1.24
CA SER A 44 11.12 8.03 -2.37
C SER A 44 11.49 7.40 -3.73
N CYS A 45 12.62 6.69 -3.81
CA CYS A 45 13.00 5.94 -5.00
C CYS A 45 12.03 4.78 -5.24
N VAL A 46 11.70 4.01 -4.20
CA VAL A 46 10.70 2.93 -4.24
C VAL A 46 9.32 3.46 -4.66
N ALA A 47 8.84 4.53 -4.02
CA ALA A 47 7.54 5.13 -4.35
C ALA A 47 7.48 5.67 -5.79
N HIS A 48 8.59 6.17 -6.33
CA HIS A 48 8.66 6.59 -7.73
C HIS A 48 8.55 5.40 -8.68
N ALA A 49 9.31 4.33 -8.45
CA ALA A 49 9.24 3.11 -9.26
C ALA A 49 7.84 2.48 -9.27
N ILE A 50 7.19 2.42 -8.10
CA ILE A 50 5.79 1.95 -7.97
C ILE A 50 4.84 2.84 -8.79
N TYR A 51 5.01 4.16 -8.75
CA TYR A 51 4.20 5.08 -9.54
C TYR A 51 4.38 4.86 -11.04
N GLU A 52 5.62 4.74 -11.52
CA GLU A 52 5.91 4.54 -12.94
C GLU A 52 5.31 3.23 -13.46
N CYS A 53 5.33 2.18 -12.63
CA CYS A 53 4.70 0.92 -12.94
C CYS A 53 3.17 1.05 -13.02
N LEU A 54 2.52 1.63 -11.99
CA LEU A 54 1.08 1.94 -12.02
C LEU A 54 0.70 2.76 -13.26
N TYR A 55 1.48 3.80 -13.54
CA TYR A 55 1.22 4.69 -14.67
C TYR A 55 1.25 3.92 -15.98
N THR A 56 2.27 3.08 -16.17
CA THR A 56 2.44 2.29 -17.40
C THR A 56 1.34 1.25 -17.56
N GLU A 57 0.98 0.54 -16.49
CA GLU A 57 0.04 -0.57 -16.53
C GLU A 57 -1.44 -0.12 -16.56
N LYS A 58 -1.79 0.97 -15.88
CA LYS A 58 -3.19 1.37 -15.67
C LYS A 58 -3.60 2.73 -16.22
N ILE A 59 -2.66 3.67 -16.39
CA ILE A 59 -2.99 5.08 -16.68
C ILE A 59 -2.64 5.48 -18.12
N LYS A 60 -1.42 5.16 -18.60
CA LYS A 60 -0.81 5.69 -19.82
C LYS A 60 -1.70 5.58 -21.07
N TYR A 61 -2.45 4.49 -21.18
CA TYR A 61 -3.30 4.19 -22.33
C TYR A 61 -4.79 4.13 -21.97
N ASN A 62 -5.15 4.56 -20.76
CA ASN A 62 -6.53 4.50 -20.28
C ASN A 62 -7.22 5.86 -20.47
N ASN A 63 -8.34 5.85 -21.18
CA ASN A 63 -9.14 7.05 -21.46
C ASN A 63 -10.19 7.34 -20.38
N GLN A 64 -10.29 6.49 -19.36
CA GLN A 64 -11.20 6.71 -18.24
C GLN A 64 -10.77 7.93 -17.41
N LYS A 65 -11.73 8.73 -16.95
CA LYS A 65 -11.47 9.91 -16.12
C LYS A 65 -11.56 9.58 -14.62
N LEU A 66 -10.81 8.57 -14.20
CA LEU A 66 -10.70 8.20 -12.79
C LEU A 66 -9.65 9.05 -12.07
N SER A 67 -9.80 9.19 -10.76
CA SER A 67 -8.76 9.72 -9.89
C SER A 67 -7.57 8.76 -9.79
N LYS A 68 -6.40 9.27 -9.39
CA LYS A 68 -5.21 8.43 -9.17
C LYS A 68 -5.42 7.38 -8.08
N TYR A 69 -6.23 7.69 -7.06
CA TYR A 69 -6.59 6.73 -6.03
C TYR A 69 -7.43 5.59 -6.60
N GLU A 70 -8.40 5.88 -7.47
CA GLU A 70 -9.22 4.84 -8.10
C GLU A 70 -8.39 3.95 -9.02
N TYR A 71 -7.45 4.52 -9.79
CA TYR A 71 -6.48 3.73 -10.57
C TYR A 71 -5.61 2.85 -9.68
N PHE A 72 -5.10 3.39 -8.58
CA PHE A 72 -4.30 2.64 -7.63
C PHE A 72 -5.10 1.51 -6.97
N LYS A 73 -6.34 1.77 -6.55
CA LYS A 73 -7.23 0.78 -5.95
C LYS A 73 -7.53 -0.36 -6.92
N ASP A 74 -7.89 -0.04 -8.17
CA ASP A 74 -8.12 -1.03 -9.23
C ASP A 74 -6.87 -1.86 -9.53
N TRP A 75 -5.69 -1.23 -9.49
CA TRP A 75 -4.41 -1.94 -9.65
C TRP A 75 -4.12 -2.90 -8.49
N MET A 76 -4.34 -2.48 -7.25
CA MET A 76 -4.14 -3.31 -6.06
C MET A 76 -5.11 -4.49 -6.05
N GLN A 77 -6.38 -4.29 -6.42
CA GLN A 77 -7.36 -5.38 -6.55
C GLN A 77 -7.01 -6.35 -7.67
N GLY A 78 -6.33 -5.89 -8.72
CA GLY A 78 -5.81 -6.72 -9.81
C GLY A 78 -4.56 -7.52 -9.46
N LEU A 79 -4.20 -7.66 -8.18
CA LEU A 79 -2.99 -8.37 -7.72
C LEU A 79 -1.69 -7.79 -8.30
N CYS A 80 -1.49 -6.47 -8.19
CA CYS A 80 -0.24 -5.89 -8.67
C CYS A 80 1.00 -6.51 -7.99
N SER A 81 2.07 -6.65 -8.77
CA SER A 81 3.31 -7.33 -8.37
C SER A 81 4.31 -6.43 -7.64
N MET A 82 4.12 -5.11 -7.70
CA MET A 82 5.07 -4.12 -7.16
C MET A 82 4.77 -3.70 -5.72
N VAL A 83 3.57 -4.02 -5.21
CA VAL A 83 3.13 -3.75 -3.84
C VAL A 83 2.39 -4.98 -3.36
N ASN A 84 2.62 -5.39 -2.12
CA ASN A 84 1.93 -6.55 -1.55
C ASN A 84 0.41 -6.28 -1.43
N SER A 85 -0.36 -6.85 -2.35
CA SER A 85 -1.82 -6.78 -2.47
C SER A 85 -2.55 -8.00 -1.89
N SER A 86 -1.82 -8.89 -1.20
CA SER A 86 -2.34 -10.15 -0.67
C SER A 86 -3.52 -10.01 0.30
N TYR A 87 -3.67 -8.85 0.95
CA TYR A 87 -4.77 -8.57 1.88
C TYR A 87 -6.16 -8.56 1.23
N TYR A 88 -6.26 -8.58 -0.10
CA TYR A 88 -7.53 -8.77 -0.79
C TYR A 88 -7.99 -10.23 -0.89
N TYR A 89 -7.07 -11.20 -0.82
CA TYR A 89 -7.39 -12.59 -1.22
C TYR A 89 -6.72 -13.68 -0.38
N ASN A 90 -5.56 -13.43 0.22
CA ASN A 90 -4.70 -14.46 0.81
C ASN A 90 -4.49 -14.30 2.32
N VAL A 91 -4.76 -13.12 2.89
CA VAL A 91 -4.61 -12.84 4.33
C VAL A 91 -5.79 -11.99 4.83
N SER A 92 -6.05 -12.00 6.13
CA SER A 92 -7.06 -11.12 6.74
C SER A 92 -6.58 -9.66 6.71
N ALA A 93 -7.36 -8.79 6.06
CA ALA A 93 -7.11 -7.36 6.05
C ALA A 93 -7.40 -6.74 7.43
N ILE A 94 -8.39 -7.26 8.17
CA ILE A 94 -8.65 -6.88 9.55
C ILE A 94 -7.41 -7.13 10.42
N ASP A 95 -6.82 -8.32 10.38
CA ASP A 95 -5.64 -8.63 11.19
C ASP A 95 -4.42 -7.79 10.79
N LEU A 96 -4.21 -7.56 9.49
CA LEU A 96 -3.13 -6.70 9.01
C LEU A 96 -3.30 -5.25 9.48
N LEU A 97 -4.51 -4.69 9.36
CA LEU A 97 -4.79 -3.33 9.80
C LEU A 97 -4.64 -3.20 11.33
N ALA A 98 -5.10 -4.21 12.05
CA ALA A 98 -5.02 -4.25 13.50
C ALA A 98 -3.58 -4.32 14.02
N ASP A 99 -2.70 -5.07 13.36
CA ASP A 99 -1.27 -5.10 13.69
C ASP A 99 -0.62 -3.70 13.55
N TRP A 100 -0.97 -2.98 12.48
CA TRP A 100 -0.49 -1.62 12.28
C TRP A 100 -0.99 -0.67 13.35
N LEU A 101 -2.28 -0.76 13.69
CA LEU A 101 -2.94 0.12 14.65
C LEU A 101 -2.77 -0.33 16.11
N GLU A 102 -2.16 -1.49 16.35
CA GLU A 102 -2.02 -2.12 17.65
C GLU A 102 -3.36 -2.28 18.39
N GLU A 103 -4.37 -2.68 17.63
CA GLU A 103 -5.72 -2.90 18.10
C GLU A 103 -5.83 -4.19 18.91
N THR A 104 -6.67 -4.14 19.93
CA THR A 104 -7.17 -5.32 20.64
C THR A 104 -8.21 -6.07 19.81
N GLU A 105 -8.47 -7.34 20.14
CA GLU A 105 -9.50 -8.15 19.48
C GLU A 105 -10.90 -7.51 19.48
N GLU A 106 -11.22 -6.69 20.48
CA GLU A 106 -12.50 -5.97 20.51
C GLU A 106 -12.50 -4.77 19.55
N GLU A 107 -11.38 -4.05 19.44
CA GLU A 107 -11.24 -2.92 18.52
C GLU A 107 -11.29 -3.36 17.06
N LYS A 108 -10.74 -4.54 16.73
CA LYS A 108 -10.78 -5.13 15.37
C LYS A 108 -12.20 -5.26 14.81
N LYS A 109 -13.18 -5.56 15.67
CA LYS A 109 -14.59 -5.81 15.29
C LYS A 109 -15.28 -4.60 14.67
N ARG A 110 -14.67 -3.41 14.72
CA ARG A 110 -15.21 -2.19 14.10
C ARG A 110 -15.14 -2.20 12.58
N PHE A 111 -14.33 -3.07 11.99
CA PHE A 111 -14.18 -3.19 10.55
C PHE A 111 -14.76 -4.51 10.04
N THR A 112 -15.43 -4.45 8.89
CA THR A 112 -15.55 -5.61 8.00
C THR A 112 -14.26 -5.78 7.20
N GLU A 113 -14.06 -6.93 6.55
CA GLU A 113 -12.87 -7.13 5.70
C GLU A 113 -12.78 -6.11 4.58
N GLU A 114 -13.87 -5.86 3.85
CA GLU A 114 -13.92 -4.84 2.80
C GLU A 114 -13.56 -3.43 3.32
N GLN A 115 -14.00 -3.08 4.54
CA GLN A 115 -13.63 -1.81 5.15
C GLN A 115 -12.15 -1.75 5.52
N ALA A 116 -11.58 -2.86 5.98
CA ALA A 116 -10.15 -2.96 6.29
C ALA A 116 -9.30 -2.91 5.02
N GLU A 117 -9.70 -3.60 3.95
CA GLU A 117 -9.08 -3.55 2.63
C GLU A 117 -9.06 -2.12 2.05
N GLU A 118 -10.20 -1.43 2.07
CA GLU A 118 -10.31 -0.02 1.65
C GLU A 118 -9.37 0.85 2.47
N LYS A 119 -9.32 0.63 3.79
CA LYS A 119 -8.48 1.40 4.70
C LYS A 119 -7.00 1.18 4.44
N ILE A 120 -6.57 -0.07 4.30
CA ILE A 120 -5.18 -0.44 4.00
C ILE A 120 -4.77 0.18 2.66
N THR A 121 -5.58 0.01 1.63
CA THR A 121 -5.32 0.56 0.29
C THR A 121 -5.14 2.07 0.34
N TYR A 122 -6.00 2.78 1.08
CA TYR A 122 -5.87 4.21 1.27
C TYR A 122 -4.57 4.59 2.03
N LEU A 123 -4.19 3.84 3.05
CA LEU A 123 -2.95 4.10 3.81
C LEU A 123 -1.70 3.91 2.95
N LEU A 124 -1.67 2.85 2.13
CA LEU A 124 -0.60 2.62 1.16
C LEU A 124 -0.50 3.77 0.16
N TYR A 125 -1.62 4.14 -0.47
CA TYR A 125 -1.70 5.26 -1.40
C TYR A 125 -1.22 6.58 -0.77
N ARG A 126 -1.63 6.86 0.47
CA ARG A 126 -1.25 8.08 1.19
C ARG A 126 0.26 8.17 1.40
N GLU A 127 0.90 7.08 1.82
CA GLU A 127 2.35 7.09 2.03
C GLU A 127 3.11 7.15 0.71
N LEU A 128 2.69 6.42 -0.33
CA LEU A 128 3.25 6.50 -1.68
C LEU A 128 3.18 7.93 -2.24
N LYS A 129 2.02 8.59 -2.09
CA LYS A 129 1.84 10.00 -2.47
C LYS A 129 2.73 10.96 -1.69
N SER A 130 3.04 10.64 -0.43
CA SER A 130 4.03 11.41 0.33
C SER A 130 5.47 11.18 -0.15
N GLY A 131 5.78 10.00 -0.69
CA GLY A 131 7.12 9.64 -1.18
C GLY A 131 7.39 10.07 -2.61
N CYS A 132 6.35 10.19 -3.45
CA CYS A 132 6.43 10.54 -4.86
C CYS A 132 5.41 11.62 -5.22
N LYS A 133 5.88 12.79 -5.67
CA LYS A 133 5.02 13.94 -6.03
C LYS A 133 4.09 13.69 -7.22
N PHE A 134 4.37 12.65 -8.01
CA PHE A 134 3.57 12.30 -9.19
C PHE A 134 2.37 11.42 -8.86
N PHE A 135 2.29 10.86 -7.65
CA PHE A 135 1.13 10.12 -7.15
C PHE A 135 -0.10 11.02 -6.90
#